data_AF-J1RMC9-F1
#
_entry.id   AF-J1RMC9-F1
#
_cell.length_a   1.000
_cell.length_b   1.000
_cell.length_c   1.000
_cell.angle_alpha   90.00
_cell.angle_beta   90.00
_cell.angle_gamma   90.00
#
_symmetry.space_group_name_H-M   'P 1'
#
loop_
_entity.id
_entity.type
_entity.pdbx_description
1 polymer ?
#
loop_
_entity_poly.entity_id
_entity_poly.type
_entity_poly.pdbx_seq_one_letter_code
_entity_poly.pdbx_strand_id
1 'polypeptide(L)'
;MSEIAKATGVTTSEDRTLSRPEAAAHEAYSFACMRCGHGWEQAYEIVHQVDGKGDLHVVYYADGERVPSPLTHPSCLNCSSNIVRIMRSGQVSMVSDAIANMHQRQPGSEKRKEPAPAADTGGSGSTAEDTGRHHWHLSDLLHPFQHHRK
;
A
#
# COMPACT_ATOMS: atom_id res chain seq x y z
N MET A 1 -55.57 62.44 -3.78
CA MET A 1 -54.38 62.34 -2.90
C MET A 1 -54.65 61.23 -1.89
N SER A 2 -53.62 60.47 -1.49
CA SER A 2 -53.60 59.12 -0.87
C SER A 2 -53.45 57.99 -1.92
N GLU A 3 -52.23 57.51 -2.24
CA GLU A 3 -51.32 56.62 -1.46
C GLU A 3 -52.00 55.27 -1.15
N ILE A 4 -51.43 54.08 -1.42
CA ILE A 4 -50.08 53.60 -1.08
C ILE A 4 -49.62 52.56 -2.14
N ALA A 5 -48.36 52.69 -2.57
CA ALA A 5 -47.68 51.71 -3.42
C ALA A 5 -46.95 50.64 -2.57
N LYS A 6 -47.00 49.39 -3.05
CA LYS A 6 -45.89 48.43 -3.16
C LYS A 6 -44.98 48.20 -1.94
N ALA A 7 -45.00 46.97 -1.43
CA ALA A 7 -43.80 46.34 -0.85
C ALA A 7 -43.75 44.85 -1.19
N THR A 8 -43.01 44.53 -2.26
CA THR A 8 -42.45 43.20 -2.48
C THR A 8 -41.24 43.06 -1.56
N GLY A 9 -41.36 42.25 -0.52
CA GLY A 9 -40.23 41.85 0.33
C GLY A 9 -39.85 40.41 0.02
N VAL A 10 -39.08 40.18 -1.05
CA VAL A 10 -38.23 38.99 -1.15
C VAL A 10 -37.00 39.31 -0.32
N THR A 11 -36.91 38.71 0.86
CA THR A 11 -35.66 38.66 1.61
C THR A 11 -35.12 37.24 1.49
N THR A 12 -34.14 37.14 0.61
CA THR A 12 -33.21 36.02 0.46
C THR A 12 -32.66 35.66 1.83
N SER A 13 -33.08 34.51 2.36
CA SER A 13 -32.41 33.91 3.50
C SER A 13 -31.11 33.30 2.98
N GLU A 14 -30.02 34.05 3.14
CA GLU A 14 -28.65 33.57 2.96
C GLU A 14 -28.40 32.42 3.94
N ASP A 15 -28.69 31.20 3.49
CA ASP A 15 -28.19 29.96 4.08
C ASP A 15 -26.68 29.92 3.87
N ARG A 16 -25.95 30.63 4.73
CA ARG A 16 -24.51 30.50 4.83
C ARG A 16 -24.26 29.11 5.41
N THR A 17 -24.22 28.14 4.51
CA THR A 17 -23.79 26.76 4.77
C THR A 17 -22.56 26.84 5.65
N LEU A 18 -22.73 26.53 6.94
CA LEU A 18 -21.61 26.29 7.82
C LEU A 18 -20.87 25.14 7.16
N SER A 19 -19.75 25.43 6.49
CA SER A 19 -18.90 24.43 5.86
C SER A 19 -18.63 23.38 6.91
N ARG A 20 -19.37 22.28 6.84
CA ARG A 20 -19.12 21.09 7.64
C ARG A 20 -17.66 20.76 7.36
N PRO A 21 -16.80 20.66 8.39
CA PRO A 21 -15.45 20.18 8.18
C PRO A 21 -15.58 18.89 7.38
N GLU A 22 -15.01 18.87 6.18
CA GLU A 22 -15.06 17.67 5.36
C GLU A 22 -14.48 16.54 6.20
N ALA A 23 -15.24 15.46 6.35
CA ALA A 23 -14.81 14.34 7.18
C ALA A 23 -13.42 13.90 6.69
N ALA A 24 -12.46 13.76 7.61
CA ALA A 24 -11.11 13.39 7.26
C ALA A 24 -11.13 12.08 6.45
N ALA A 25 -10.47 12.08 5.28
CA ALA A 25 -10.32 10.86 4.52
C ALA A 25 -9.32 9.95 5.25
N HIS A 26 -9.62 8.66 5.34
CA HIS A 26 -8.74 7.68 5.93
C HIS A 26 -8.13 6.84 4.82
N GLU A 27 -6.81 6.85 4.72
CA GLU A 27 -6.10 6.12 3.68
C GLU A 27 -4.86 5.46 4.26
N ALA A 28 -4.52 4.27 3.78
CA ALA A 28 -3.34 3.54 4.21
C ALA A 28 -2.44 3.26 3.02
N TYR A 29 -1.14 3.39 3.24
CA TYR A 29 -0.13 3.17 2.22
C TYR A 29 0.90 2.16 2.67
N SER A 30 1.44 1.43 1.70
CA SER A 30 2.64 0.61 1.89
C SER A 30 3.84 1.33 1.33
N PHE A 31 4.97 1.25 2.02
CA PHE A 31 6.22 1.90 1.65
C PHE A 31 7.32 0.87 1.53
N ALA A 32 8.26 1.09 0.62
CA ALA A 32 9.49 0.32 0.48
C ALA A 32 10.68 1.25 0.25
N CYS A 33 11.66 1.21 1.15
CA CYS A 33 12.89 1.97 0.98
C CYS A 33 13.78 1.33 -0.09
N MET A 34 14.08 2.08 -1.14
CA MET A 34 14.94 1.58 -2.23
C MET A 34 16.42 1.61 -1.87
N ARG A 35 16.79 2.20 -0.72
CA ARG A 35 18.18 2.21 -0.20
C ARG A 35 18.49 1.01 0.69
N CYS A 36 17.64 0.72 1.67
CA CYS A 36 17.90 -0.34 2.66
C CYS A 36 16.95 -1.55 2.58
N GLY A 37 15.93 -1.50 1.72
CA GLY A 37 14.95 -2.58 1.54
C GLY A 37 13.87 -2.66 2.62
N HIS A 38 13.90 -1.81 3.65
CA HIS A 38 12.89 -1.82 4.70
C HIS A 38 11.51 -1.43 4.14
N GLY A 39 10.50 -2.27 4.41
CA GLY A 39 9.11 -2.02 4.07
C GLY A 39 8.25 -1.85 5.32
N TRP A 40 7.27 -0.95 5.25
CA TRP A 40 6.32 -0.70 6.33
C TRP A 40 4.97 -0.25 5.75
N GLU A 41 3.90 -0.36 6.54
CA GLU A 41 2.59 0.19 6.21
C GLU A 41 2.17 1.19 7.28
N GLN A 42 1.45 2.22 6.88
CA GLN A 42 0.94 3.24 7.80
C GLN A 42 -0.42 3.74 7.32
N ALA A 43 -1.34 3.87 8.28
CA ALA A 43 -2.63 4.54 8.08
C ALA A 43 -2.51 6.03 8.39
N TYR A 44 -3.20 6.84 7.61
CA TYR A 44 -3.23 8.30 7.75
C TYR A 44 -4.66 8.82 7.77
N GLU A 45 -4.86 9.86 8.57
CA GLU A 45 -6.01 10.76 8.44
C GLU A 45 -5.60 11.96 7.59
N ILE A 46 -6.41 12.28 6.58
CA ILE A 46 -6.15 13.32 5.59
C ILE A 46 -7.24 14.38 5.71
N VAL A 47 -6.84 15.56 6.18
CA VAL A 47 -7.75 16.69 6.40
C VAL A 47 -7.52 17.74 5.32
N HIS A 48 -8.57 18.03 4.56
CA HIS A 48 -8.60 19.18 3.65
C HIS A 48 -8.95 20.43 4.46
N GLN A 49 -8.08 21.43 4.41
CA GLN A 49 -8.25 22.69 5.11
C GLN A 49 -8.21 23.83 4.09
N VAL A 50 -8.98 24.87 4.35
CA VAL A 50 -8.91 26.13 3.61
C VAL A 50 -8.23 27.13 4.53
N ASP A 51 -7.19 27.79 4.05
CA ASP A 51 -6.48 28.80 4.83
C ASP A 51 -7.26 30.13 4.88
N GLY A 52 -6.71 31.12 5.60
CA GLY A 52 -7.34 32.45 5.71
C GLY A 52 -7.40 33.25 4.41
N LYS A 53 -6.72 32.80 3.35
CA LYS A 53 -6.73 33.41 2.00
C LYS A 53 -7.68 32.69 1.05
N GLY A 54 -8.23 31.56 1.44
CA GLY A 54 -9.09 30.73 0.60
C GLY A 54 -8.33 29.63 -0.16
N ASP A 55 -7.03 29.44 0.11
CA ASP A 55 -6.23 28.40 -0.55
C ASP A 55 -6.46 27.05 0.14
N LEU A 56 -6.66 25.99 -0.66
CA LEU A 56 -6.83 24.63 -0.17
C LEU A 56 -5.46 23.99 0.14
N HIS A 57 -5.29 23.49 1.36
CA HIS A 57 -4.14 22.69 1.77
C HIS A 57 -4.55 21.37 2.40
N VAL A 58 -3.69 20.36 2.25
CA VAL A 58 -3.92 19.02 2.79
C VAL A 58 -3.01 18.80 3.98
N VAL A 59 -3.58 18.37 5.10
CA VAL A 59 -2.85 18.04 6.33
C VAL A 59 -2.97 16.54 6.58
N TYR A 60 -1.84 15.91 6.87
CA TYR A 60 -1.74 14.50 7.14
C TYR A 60 -1.50 14.26 8.63
N TYR A 61 -2.16 13.25 9.18
CA TYR A 61 -1.94 12.76 10.52
C TYR A 61 -1.66 11.27 10.49
N ALA A 62 -0.73 10.79 11.30
CA ALA A 62 -0.48 9.38 11.56
C ALA A 62 -0.65 9.16 13.06
N ASP A 63 -1.51 8.21 13.44
CA ASP A 63 -1.79 7.89 14.86
C ASP A 63 -2.19 9.14 15.69
N GLY A 64 -2.92 10.05 15.06
CA GLY A 64 -3.36 11.33 15.65
C GLY A 64 -2.29 12.44 15.68
N GLU A 65 -1.04 12.16 15.30
CA GLU A 65 0.03 13.15 15.25
C GLU A 65 0.18 13.75 13.85
N ARG A 66 0.35 15.08 13.78
CA ARG A 66 0.54 15.79 12.50
C ARG A 66 1.91 15.45 11.90
N VAL A 67 1.91 14.95 10.67
CA VAL A 67 3.13 14.53 9.96
C VAL A 67 3.33 15.29 8.64
N PRO A 68 4.56 15.31 8.09
CA PRO A 68 4.76 15.72 6.70
C PRO A 68 3.92 14.88 5.73
N SER A 69 3.64 15.42 4.55
CA SER A 69 2.92 14.66 3.52
C SER A 69 3.73 13.41 3.14
N PRO A 70 3.20 12.19 3.35
CA PRO A 70 3.92 10.95 3.05
C PRO A 70 4.13 10.76 1.54
N LEU A 71 3.39 11.50 0.71
CA LEU A 71 3.46 11.45 -0.74
C LEU A 71 4.57 12.33 -1.32
N THR A 72 4.92 13.44 -0.65
CA THR A 72 5.91 14.42 -1.14
C THR A 72 7.20 14.41 -0.34
N HIS A 73 7.13 14.05 0.95
CA HIS A 73 8.28 14.00 1.86
C HIS A 73 8.38 12.65 2.57
N PRO A 74 8.47 11.52 1.82
CA PRO A 74 8.64 10.23 2.45
C PRO A 74 10.04 10.12 3.09
N SER A 75 10.13 9.53 4.28
CA SER A 75 11.39 9.22 4.95
C SER A 75 11.36 7.81 5.49
N CYS A 76 12.39 7.02 5.20
CA CYS A 76 12.51 5.66 5.70
C CYS A 76 12.73 5.65 7.21
N LEU A 77 11.88 4.92 7.95
CA LEU A 77 11.95 4.78 9.41
C LEU A 77 13.24 4.11 9.92
N ASN A 78 13.96 3.38 9.05
CA ASN A 78 15.19 2.67 9.42
C ASN A 78 16.48 3.42 9.06
N CYS A 79 16.52 4.14 7.93
CA CYS A 79 17.75 4.75 7.41
C CYS A 79 17.61 6.20 6.95
N SER A 80 16.46 6.82 7.21
CA SER A 80 16.13 8.23 6.89
C SER A 80 16.36 8.64 5.43
N SER A 81 16.42 7.68 4.50
CA SER A 81 16.48 7.95 3.06
C SER A 81 15.11 8.37 2.54
N ASN A 82 15.08 9.35 1.64
CA ASN A 82 13.85 9.80 0.97
C ASN A 82 13.57 9.03 -0.34
N ILE A 83 14.45 8.09 -0.72
CA ILE A 83 14.24 7.23 -1.90
C ILE A 83 13.32 6.07 -1.48
N VAL A 84 12.02 6.33 -1.49
CA VAL A 84 10.97 5.43 -1.03
C VAL A 84 9.95 5.22 -2.14
N ARG A 85 9.61 3.96 -2.42
CA ARG A 85 8.49 3.60 -3.28
C ARG A 85 7.22 3.54 -2.44
N ILE A 86 6.16 4.20 -2.89
CA ILE A 86 4.84 4.21 -2.25
C ILE A 86 3.91 3.33 -3.08
N MET A 87 3.12 2.51 -2.40
CA MET A 87 2.21 1.53 -2.98
C MET A 87 0.88 1.54 -2.22
N ARG A 88 -0.13 0.85 -2.75
CA ARG A 88 -1.38 0.59 -2.01
C ARG A 88 -1.09 -0.13 -0.69
N SER A 89 -1.91 0.06 0.33
CA SER A 89 -1.93 -0.77 1.54
C SER A 89 -1.93 -2.29 1.25
N GLY A 90 -1.46 -3.07 2.22
CA GLY A 90 -1.43 -4.53 2.18
C GLY A 90 -0.26 -5.15 1.41
N GLN A 91 0.59 -4.38 0.72
CA GLN A 91 1.69 -4.94 -0.07
C GLN A 91 2.81 -5.51 0.80
N VAL A 92 3.16 -4.84 1.90
CA VAL A 92 4.20 -5.31 2.82
C VAL A 92 3.67 -6.51 3.60
N SER A 93 2.39 -6.50 3.99
CA SER A 93 1.73 -7.63 4.62
C SER A 93 1.74 -8.87 3.71
N MET A 94 1.31 -8.72 2.45
CA MET A 94 1.32 -9.79 1.46
C MET A 94 2.71 -10.42 1.26
N VAL A 95 3.75 -9.59 1.15
CA VAL A 95 5.13 -10.08 0.97
C VAL A 95 5.62 -10.79 2.24
N SER A 96 5.33 -10.24 3.41
CA SER A 96 5.70 -10.84 4.69
C SER A 96 5.06 -12.22 4.88
N ASP A 97 3.78 -12.34 4.55
CA ASP A 97 3.04 -13.61 4.60
C ASP A 97 3.61 -14.62 3.60
N ALA A 98 3.92 -14.19 2.38
CA ALA A 98 4.53 -15.05 1.36
C ALA A 98 5.90 -15.62 1.81
N ILE A 99 6.73 -14.77 2.43
CA ILE A 99 8.03 -15.17 2.99
C ILE A 99 7.83 -16.16 4.14
N ALA A 100 6.94 -15.86 5.09
CA ALA A 100 6.64 -16.74 6.22
C ALA A 100 6.16 -18.13 5.75
N ASN A 101 5.26 -18.17 4.77
CA ASN A 101 4.75 -19.42 4.19
C ASN A 101 5.84 -20.21 3.46
N MET A 102 6.78 -19.54 2.78
CA MET A 102 7.92 -20.20 2.14
C MET A 102 8.83 -20.88 3.18
N HIS A 103 9.10 -20.21 4.31
CA HIS A 103 9.89 -20.81 5.39
C HIS A 103 9.19 -22.00 6.05
N GLN A 104 7.86 -21.96 6.20
CA GLN A 104 7.09 -23.07 6.74
C GLN A 104 7.07 -24.29 5.80
N ARG A 105 7.21 -24.09 4.48
CA ARG A 105 7.25 -25.16 3.47
C ARG A 105 8.64 -25.76 3.26
N GLN A 106 9.61 -25.51 4.14
CA GLN A 106 10.91 -26.18 4.05
C GLN A 106 10.72 -27.71 4.15
N PRO A 107 11.24 -28.50 3.19
CA PRO A 107 11.07 -29.95 3.16
C PRO A 107 12.02 -30.58 4.20
N GLY A 108 11.52 -30.80 5.40
CA GLY A 108 12.30 -31.34 6.53
C GLY A 108 11.54 -32.24 7.47
N SER A 109 10.34 -32.71 7.12
CA SER A 109 9.61 -33.71 7.89
C SER A 109 8.99 -34.78 6.99
N GLU A 110 9.80 -35.39 6.14
CA GLU A 110 9.49 -36.72 5.63
C GLU A 110 9.67 -37.73 6.76
N LYS A 111 8.62 -37.97 7.57
CA LYS A 111 8.41 -39.35 8.04
C LYS A 111 7.79 -40.11 6.88
N ARG A 112 8.66 -40.54 5.97
CA ARG A 112 8.38 -41.57 4.98
C ARG A 112 7.85 -42.79 5.74
N LYS A 113 6.53 -42.99 5.74
CA LYS A 113 5.98 -44.34 5.92
C LYS A 113 6.38 -45.12 4.68
N GLU A 114 7.38 -45.95 4.87
CA GLU A 114 7.87 -46.96 3.94
C GLU A 114 6.71 -47.79 3.37
N PRO A 115 6.45 -47.77 2.05
CA PRO A 115 5.69 -48.83 1.42
C PRO A 115 6.65 -49.95 1.03
N ALA A 116 6.37 -51.16 1.51
CA ALA A 116 7.08 -52.38 1.13
C ALA A 116 6.92 -52.67 -0.38
N PRO A 117 7.86 -53.40 -1.01
CA PRO A 117 7.97 -53.49 -2.46
C PRO A 117 7.08 -54.59 -3.05
N ALA A 118 6.54 -54.33 -4.23
CA ALA A 118 6.15 -55.36 -5.18
C ALA A 118 6.51 -54.89 -6.60
N ALA A 119 7.17 -55.78 -7.34
CA ALA A 119 7.59 -55.68 -8.74
C ALA A 119 6.38 -55.40 -9.69
N ASP A 120 6.49 -55.01 -10.96
CA ASP A 120 7.50 -55.31 -11.97
C ASP A 120 7.29 -54.41 -13.22
N THR A 121 8.37 -54.21 -13.98
CA THR A 121 8.49 -53.95 -15.44
C THR A 121 7.67 -52.86 -16.16
N GLY A 122 8.41 -51.90 -16.73
CA GLY A 122 8.28 -51.55 -18.16
C GLY A 122 7.92 -50.10 -18.50
N GLY A 123 8.78 -49.45 -19.30
CA GLY A 123 8.34 -48.31 -20.12
C GLY A 123 9.28 -47.10 -20.14
N SER A 124 10.40 -47.24 -20.86
CA SER A 124 11.15 -46.10 -21.41
C SER A 124 10.24 -45.28 -22.33
N GLY A 125 10.08 -43.99 -22.03
CA GLY A 125 9.27 -43.07 -22.81
C GLY A 125 9.64 -41.61 -22.48
N SER A 126 10.82 -41.21 -22.93
CA SER A 126 11.21 -39.81 -23.03
C SER A 126 10.33 -39.12 -24.07
N THR A 127 9.36 -38.33 -23.63
CA THR A 127 8.77 -37.25 -24.43
C THR A 127 8.90 -35.96 -23.65
N ALA A 128 9.93 -35.21 -24.03
CA ALA A 128 10.07 -33.80 -23.71
C ALA A 128 8.92 -33.04 -24.39
N GLU A 129 7.91 -32.68 -23.62
CA GLU A 129 6.99 -31.59 -23.95
C GLU A 129 7.13 -30.54 -22.84
N ASP A 130 8.09 -29.67 -23.07
CA ASP A 130 8.42 -28.47 -22.28
C ASP A 130 7.25 -27.49 -22.35
N THR A 131 6.23 -27.77 -21.54
CA THR A 131 5.10 -26.90 -21.29
C THR A 131 5.55 -25.77 -20.39
N GLY A 132 6.25 -24.79 -20.96
CA GLY A 132 6.30 -23.39 -20.52
C GLY A 132 6.22 -23.15 -19.02
N ARG A 133 6.98 -23.90 -18.22
CA ARG A 133 7.12 -23.64 -16.79
C ARG A 133 8.10 -22.49 -16.69
N HIS A 134 7.56 -21.27 -16.80
CA HIS A 134 8.27 -20.05 -16.43
C HIS A 134 8.63 -20.19 -14.95
N HIS A 135 9.80 -20.76 -14.72
CA HIS A 135 10.42 -20.93 -13.42
C HIS A 135 10.87 -19.54 -13.01
N TRP A 136 9.97 -18.81 -12.36
CA TRP A 136 10.32 -17.57 -11.70
C TRP A 136 11.32 -17.91 -10.59
N HIS A 137 12.61 -17.81 -10.91
CA HIS A 137 13.65 -18.04 -9.94
C HIS A 137 13.65 -16.84 -9.01
N LEU A 138 13.57 -17.07 -7.69
CA LEU A 138 13.45 -16.00 -6.70
C LEU A 138 14.62 -15.00 -6.76
N SER A 139 15.78 -15.44 -7.23
CA SER A 139 16.92 -14.57 -7.51
C SER A 139 16.58 -13.49 -8.52
N ASP A 140 15.77 -13.78 -9.54
CA ASP A 140 15.39 -12.85 -10.62
C ASP A 140 14.57 -11.65 -10.11
N LEU A 141 13.87 -11.81 -8.98
CA LEU A 141 13.11 -10.72 -8.33
C LEU A 141 13.96 -9.89 -7.36
N LEU A 142 15.14 -10.39 -6.95
CA LEU A 142 16.02 -9.75 -5.95
C LEU A 142 17.21 -9.01 -6.58
N HIS A 143 17.52 -9.24 -7.86
CA HIS A 143 18.60 -8.54 -8.56
C HIS A 143 18.50 -7.00 -8.53
N PRO A 144 17.31 -6.35 -8.58
CA PRO A 144 17.23 -4.89 -8.52
C PRO A 144 17.85 -4.29 -7.25
N PHE A 145 17.91 -5.07 -6.15
CA PHE A 145 18.38 -4.59 -4.85
C PHE A 145 19.85 -4.93 -4.55
N GLN A 146 20.52 -5.72 -5.40
CA GLN A 146 21.91 -6.14 -5.17
C GLN A 146 22.96 -5.17 -5.77
N HIS A 147 22.55 -4.27 -6.66
CA HIS A 147 23.49 -3.39 -7.40
C HIS A 147 23.89 -2.08 -6.69
N HIS A 148 23.42 -1.82 -5.47
CA HIS A 148 23.64 -0.53 -4.77
C HIS A 148 24.63 -0.57 -3.59
N ARG A 149 25.56 -1.53 -3.55
CA ARG A 149 26.72 -1.46 -2.64
C ARG A 149 27.94 -0.89 -3.38
N LYS A 150 28.10 0.43 -3.34
CA LYS A 150 29.37 1.14 -3.53
C LYS A 150 29.41 2.33 -2.58
#